data_AF-A0A0M8WGF4-F1
#
_entry.id   AF-A0A0M8WGF4-F1
#
_cell.length_a   1.000
_cell.length_b   1.000
_cell.length_c   1.000
_cell.angle_alpha   90.00
_cell.angle_beta   90.00
_cell.angle_gamma   90.00
#
_symmetry.space_group_name_H-M   'P 1'
#
loop_
_entity.id
_entity.type
_entity.pdbx_description
1 polymer ?
#
loop_
_entity_poly.entity_id
_entity_poly.type
_entity_poly.pdbx_seq_one_letter_code
_entity_poly.pdbx_strand_id
1 'polypeptide(L)'
;MSDTCLLCGGAQELVVGVRERGPHPQLHDYTRVLFCPACDVGELRAFSFDGFVAWDEEDPVMVWSAALSTADVSLLRTAFACPNPLDHRCGCAQHERAYSTSVGTTKTLLSEYGPRRHSPDGRSTATVRVAGGLAEFRSAAL
;
A
#
# COMPACT_ATOMS: atom_id res chain seq x y z
N MET A 1 8.53 -7.80 9.16
CA MET A 1 7.64 -6.79 8.55
C MET A 1 7.32 -5.76 9.60
N SER A 2 7.69 -4.49 9.43
CA SER A 2 7.20 -3.46 10.36
C SER A 2 6.05 -2.72 9.68
N ASP A 3 4.83 -3.08 10.08
CA ASP A 3 3.61 -2.30 9.81
C ASP A 3 3.60 -1.10 10.76
N THR A 4 4.73 -0.40 10.80
CA THR A 4 4.95 0.75 11.65
C THR A 4 4.73 2.00 10.83
N CYS A 5 4.02 2.94 11.40
CA CYS A 5 3.80 4.24 10.83
C CYS A 5 5.14 4.89 10.54
N LEU A 6 5.27 5.35 9.31
CA LEU A 6 6.48 5.98 8.85
C LEU A 6 6.67 7.36 9.55
N LEU A 7 5.59 8.01 9.99
CA LEU A 7 5.67 9.26 10.75
C LEU A 7 6.16 9.08 12.19
N CYS A 8 5.41 8.32 12.99
CA CYS A 8 5.66 8.25 14.44
C CYS A 8 6.35 6.96 14.90
N GLY A 9 6.61 6.01 13.99
CA GLY A 9 7.10 4.67 14.34
C GLY A 9 6.08 3.78 15.07
N GLY A 10 4.89 4.31 15.38
CA GLY A 10 3.82 3.57 16.07
C GLY A 10 3.17 2.50 15.20
N ALA A 11 2.32 1.66 15.79
CA ALA A 11 1.62 0.63 15.03
C ALA A 11 0.66 1.21 13.98
N GLN A 12 0.57 0.55 12.82
CA GLN A 12 -0.47 0.77 11.83
C GLN A 12 -1.48 -0.37 11.83
N GLU A 13 -2.72 -0.03 11.55
CA GLU A 13 -3.79 -0.98 11.31
C GLU A 13 -3.79 -1.39 9.83
N LEU A 14 -3.95 -2.67 9.55
CA LEU A 14 -4.26 -3.16 8.21
C LEU A 14 -5.73 -2.86 7.89
N VAL A 15 -5.97 -2.03 6.88
CA VAL A 15 -7.32 -1.64 6.44
C VAL A 15 -7.82 -2.59 5.35
N VAL A 16 -6.96 -2.85 4.35
CA VAL A 16 -7.25 -3.74 3.21
C VAL A 16 -5.98 -4.48 2.83
N GLY A 17 -6.04 -5.81 2.72
CA GLY A 17 -5.02 -6.60 2.04
C GLY A 17 -5.34 -6.65 0.56
N VAL A 18 -4.64 -5.88 -0.28
CA VAL A 18 -4.97 -5.77 -1.71
C VAL A 18 -4.50 -7.01 -2.47
N ARG A 19 -3.24 -7.39 -2.28
CA ARG A 19 -2.65 -8.60 -2.85
C ARG A 19 -1.39 -8.97 -2.08
N GLU A 20 -1.08 -10.25 -2.02
CA GLU A 20 0.18 -10.74 -1.51
C GLU A 20 0.61 -11.99 -2.30
N ARG A 21 1.90 -12.08 -2.61
CA ARG A 21 2.54 -13.23 -3.25
C ARG A 21 3.73 -13.62 -2.38
N GLY A 22 3.71 -14.84 -1.87
CA GLY A 22 4.62 -15.28 -0.81
C GLY A 22 3.94 -15.29 0.57
N PRO A 23 4.72 -15.29 1.66
CA PRO A 23 6.19 -15.27 1.70
C PRO A 23 6.80 -16.59 1.18
N HIS A 24 7.74 -16.48 0.25
CA HIS A 24 8.63 -17.56 -0.18
C HIS A 24 10.07 -17.20 0.18
N PRO A 25 11.01 -18.17 0.27
CA PRO A 25 12.39 -17.90 0.69
C PRO A 25 13.11 -16.80 -0.11
N GLN A 26 12.78 -16.62 -1.39
CA GLN A 26 13.43 -15.68 -2.32
C GLN A 26 12.45 -14.67 -2.95
N LEU A 27 11.19 -14.65 -2.52
CA LEU A 27 10.18 -13.77 -3.13
C LEU A 27 9.10 -13.42 -2.11
N HIS A 28 8.86 -12.13 -1.93
CA HIS A 28 7.71 -11.65 -1.17
C HIS A 28 7.23 -10.31 -1.71
N ASP A 29 6.05 -10.30 -2.32
CA ASP A 29 5.40 -9.07 -2.78
C ASP A 29 4.11 -8.88 -2.02
N TYR A 30 3.82 -7.64 -1.64
CA TYR A 30 2.48 -7.29 -1.17
C TYR A 30 2.07 -5.90 -1.59
N THR A 31 0.76 -5.70 -1.69
CA THR A 31 0.13 -4.39 -1.75
C THR A 31 -1.00 -4.36 -0.73
N ARG A 32 -1.08 -3.27 0.04
CA ARG A 32 -2.07 -3.13 1.11
C ARG A 32 -2.29 -1.69 1.50
N VAL A 33 -3.41 -1.46 2.18
CA VAL A 33 -3.72 -0.17 2.80
C VAL A 33 -3.52 -0.27 4.30
N LEU A 34 -2.71 0.64 4.84
CA LEU A 34 -2.41 0.78 6.25
C LEU A 34 -2.99 2.10 6.77
N PHE A 35 -3.31 2.18 8.06
CA PHE A 35 -3.74 3.42 8.70
C PHE A 35 -3.04 3.60 10.04
N CYS A 36 -2.50 4.78 10.31
CA CYS A 36 -1.96 5.11 11.62
C CYS A 36 -2.96 5.99 12.38
N PRO A 37 -3.56 5.52 13.49
CA PRO A 37 -4.50 6.33 14.26
C PRO A 37 -3.81 7.50 15.00
N ALA A 38 -2.53 7.37 15.36
CA ALA A 38 -1.79 8.41 16.05
C ALA A 38 -1.45 9.61 15.15
N CYS A 39 -1.25 9.37 13.85
CA CYS A 39 -0.91 10.41 12.88
C CYS A 39 -2.07 10.78 11.96
N ASP A 40 -3.20 10.08 12.08
CA ASP A 40 -4.38 10.20 11.21
C ASP A 40 -4.03 10.16 9.72
N VAL A 41 -3.20 9.18 9.33
CA VAL A 41 -2.71 9.04 7.94
C VAL A 41 -2.92 7.63 7.41
N GLY A 42 -3.51 7.54 6.22
CA GLY A 42 -3.61 6.31 5.46
C GLY A 42 -2.42 6.14 4.52
N GLU A 43 -2.13 4.91 4.14
CA GLU A 43 -1.02 4.59 3.26
C GLU A 43 -1.39 3.45 2.32
N LEU A 44 -1.29 3.70 1.01
CA LEU A 44 -1.23 2.66 0.00
C LEU A 44 0.24 2.23 -0.16
N ARG A 45 0.59 1.06 0.40
CA ARG A 45 1.95 0.52 0.37
C ARG A 45 2.06 -0.64 -0.59
N ALA A 46 3.07 -0.60 -1.45
CA ALA A 46 3.54 -1.74 -2.21
C ALA A 46 4.96 -2.09 -1.75
N PHE A 47 5.22 -3.38 -1.57
CA PHE A 47 6.50 -3.93 -1.18
C PHE A 47 6.86 -5.04 -2.15
N SER A 48 8.13 -5.10 -2.50
CA SER A 48 8.70 -6.20 -3.25
C SER A 48 10.02 -6.61 -2.61
N PHE A 49 10.19 -7.91 -2.42
CA PHE A 49 11.45 -8.55 -2.11
C PHE A 49 11.73 -9.59 -3.18
N ASP A 50 12.85 -9.41 -3.88
CA ASP A 50 13.35 -10.35 -4.88
C ASP A 50 14.81 -10.72 -4.54
N GLY A 51 14.98 -11.93 -4.01
CA GLY A 51 16.30 -12.46 -3.69
C GLY A 51 17.01 -13.14 -4.86
N PHE A 52 16.41 -13.13 -6.06
CA PHE A 52 17.06 -13.57 -7.29
C PHE A 52 17.85 -12.47 -8.00
N VAL A 53 17.69 -11.21 -7.59
CA VAL A 53 18.43 -10.07 -8.12
C VAL A 53 19.93 -10.26 -7.91
N ALA A 54 20.72 -10.07 -8.96
CA ALA A 54 22.17 -10.15 -8.86
C ALA A 54 22.70 -8.96 -8.05
N TRP A 55 23.79 -9.20 -7.31
CA TRP A 55 24.45 -8.17 -6.52
C TRP A 55 24.84 -6.99 -7.41
N ASP A 56 24.51 -5.76 -6.98
CA ASP A 56 24.70 -4.47 -7.68
C ASP A 56 23.80 -4.20 -8.92
N GLU A 57 22.80 -5.03 -9.25
CA GLU A 57 21.86 -4.73 -10.36
C GLU A 57 20.63 -3.93 -9.92
N GLU A 58 20.01 -4.31 -8.80
CA GLU A 58 18.85 -3.65 -8.21
C GLU A 58 18.84 -3.88 -6.69
N ASP A 59 18.21 -2.99 -5.94
CA ASP A 59 17.99 -3.21 -4.50
C ASP A 59 17.02 -4.39 -4.34
N PRO A 60 17.37 -5.45 -3.59
CA PRO A 60 16.52 -6.64 -3.47
C PRO A 60 15.23 -6.37 -2.71
N VAL A 61 15.13 -5.21 -2.05
CA VAL A 61 13.95 -4.76 -1.31
C VAL A 61 13.54 -3.38 -1.78
N MET A 62 12.31 -3.28 -2.28
CA MET A 62 11.75 -2.03 -2.77
C MET A 62 10.41 -1.76 -2.08
N VAL A 63 10.22 -0.52 -1.62
CA VAL A 63 8.98 -0.10 -0.96
C VAL A 63 8.46 1.17 -1.59
N TRP A 64 7.26 1.12 -2.15
CA TRP A 64 6.57 2.26 -2.70
C TRP A 64 5.37 2.64 -1.84
N SER A 65 5.17 3.94 -1.64
CA SER A 65 4.14 4.46 -0.76
C SER A 65 3.45 5.66 -1.38
N ALA A 66 2.13 5.72 -1.24
CA ALA A 66 1.34 6.92 -1.45
C ALA A 66 0.48 7.19 -0.20
N ALA A 67 0.41 8.46 0.21
CA ALA A 67 -0.45 8.86 1.31
C ALA A 67 -1.93 8.84 0.88
N LEU A 68 -2.80 8.41 1.79
CA LEU A 68 -4.25 8.46 1.66
C LEU A 68 -4.81 9.37 2.77
N SER A 69 -5.85 10.13 2.45
CA SER A 69 -6.58 10.88 3.47
C SER A 69 -7.37 9.94 4.39
N THR A 70 -7.70 10.41 5.59
CA THR A 70 -8.61 9.70 6.50
C THR A 70 -9.96 9.43 5.85
N ALA A 71 -10.45 10.36 5.01
CA ALA A 71 -11.70 10.19 4.27
C ALA A 71 -11.63 9.02 3.27
N ASP A 72 -10.51 8.87 2.54
CA ASP A 72 -10.29 7.75 1.63
C ASP A 72 -10.21 6.41 2.39
N VAL A 73 -9.57 6.41 3.57
CA VAL A 73 -9.53 5.24 4.46
C VAL A 73 -10.93 4.86 4.95
N SER A 74 -11.72 5.84 5.39
CA SER A 74 -13.12 5.62 5.79
C SER A 74 -13.97 5.09 4.63
N LEU A 75 -13.74 5.59 3.41
CA LEU A 75 -14.40 5.09 2.21
C LEU A 75 -14.06 3.62 1.94
N LEU A 76 -12.78 3.23 2.07
CA LEU A 76 -12.39 1.82 1.93
C LEU A 76 -13.07 0.94 2.99
N ARG A 77 -13.09 1.37 4.26
CA ARG A 77 -13.73 0.58 5.33
C ARG A 77 -15.22 0.34 5.10
N THR A 78 -15.91 1.25 4.42
CA THR A 78 -17.37 1.22 4.24
C THR A 78 -17.81 0.66 2.89
N ALA A 79 -17.01 0.88 1.84
CA ALA A 79 -17.42 0.61 0.46
C ALA A 79 -16.54 -0.43 -0.26
N PHE A 80 -15.54 -1.03 0.40
CA PHE A 80 -14.79 -2.12 -0.19
C PHE A 80 -15.68 -3.36 -0.30
N ALA A 81 -16.08 -3.69 -1.54
CA ALA A 81 -17.05 -4.74 -1.84
C ALA A 81 -16.46 -6.17 -1.74
N CYS A 82 -15.87 -6.50 -0.59
CA CYS A 82 -15.42 -7.84 -0.24
C CYS A 82 -15.75 -8.12 1.23
N PRO A 83 -16.36 -9.28 1.56
CA PRO A 83 -16.67 -9.64 2.95
C PRO A 83 -15.41 -9.90 3.80
N ASN A 84 -14.28 -10.23 3.16
CA ASN A 84 -13.00 -10.49 3.81
C ASN A 84 -11.92 -9.52 3.27
N PRO A 85 -12.01 -8.21 3.58
CA PRO A 85 -11.13 -7.18 2.98
C PRO A 85 -9.64 -7.37 3.32
N LEU A 86 -9.34 -8.10 4.39
CA LEU A 86 -7.98 -8.40 4.84
C LEU A 86 -7.39 -9.67 4.19
N ASP A 87 -8.24 -10.50 3.56
CA ASP A 87 -7.78 -11.72 2.90
C ASP A 87 -7.22 -11.38 1.51
N HIS A 88 -5.91 -11.23 1.44
CA HIS A 88 -5.15 -10.96 0.23
C HIS A 88 -5.22 -12.09 -0.83
N ARG A 89 -5.81 -13.25 -0.50
CA ARG A 89 -5.99 -14.41 -1.39
C ARG A 89 -7.40 -14.51 -1.95
N CYS A 90 -8.33 -13.68 -1.48
CA CYS A 90 -9.75 -13.77 -1.82
C CYS A 90 -10.02 -13.68 -3.33
N GLY A 91 -9.16 -13.01 -4.11
CA GLY A 91 -9.19 -13.02 -5.58
C GLY A 91 -10.48 -12.47 -6.20
N CYS A 92 -11.33 -11.79 -5.42
CA CYS A 92 -12.61 -11.28 -5.89
C CYS A 92 -12.43 -10.03 -6.78
N ALA A 93 -13.47 -9.66 -7.52
CA ALA A 93 -13.45 -8.51 -8.41
C ALA A 93 -13.02 -7.20 -7.73
N GLN A 94 -13.35 -7.02 -6.44
CA GLN A 94 -12.91 -5.88 -5.65
C GLN A 94 -11.39 -5.88 -5.41
N HIS A 95 -10.79 -7.03 -5.08
CA HIS A 95 -9.34 -7.17 -4.89
C HIS A 95 -8.58 -7.03 -6.22
N GLU A 96 -9.11 -7.61 -7.30
CA GLU A 96 -8.54 -7.47 -8.65
C GLU A 96 -8.56 -6.01 -9.12
N ARG A 97 -9.69 -5.30 -8.94
CA ARG A 97 -9.83 -3.86 -9.24
C ARG A 97 -8.85 -3.04 -8.41
N ALA A 98 -8.81 -3.28 -7.10
CA ALA A 98 -7.91 -2.59 -6.19
C ALA A 98 -6.44 -2.80 -6.59
N TYR A 99 -6.03 -4.03 -6.90
CA TYR A 99 -4.68 -4.33 -7.35
C TYR A 99 -4.36 -3.61 -8.66
N SER A 100 -5.17 -3.80 -9.70
CA SER A 100 -4.95 -3.21 -11.03
C SER A 100 -4.81 -1.68 -10.96
N THR A 101 -5.69 -1.02 -10.21
CA THR A 101 -5.65 0.45 -10.09
C THR A 101 -4.57 0.94 -9.14
N SER A 102 -4.20 0.15 -8.13
CA SER A 102 -3.02 0.43 -7.32
C SER A 102 -1.76 0.45 -8.18
N VAL A 103 -1.58 -0.50 -9.11
CA VAL A 103 -0.39 -0.55 -9.99
C VAL A 103 -0.27 0.72 -10.83
N GLY A 104 -1.38 1.24 -11.35
CA GLY A 104 -1.42 2.49 -12.11
C GLY A 104 -1.33 3.78 -11.28
N THR A 105 -1.38 3.68 -9.95
CA THR A 105 -1.29 4.85 -9.06
C THR A 105 0.17 5.20 -8.80
N THR A 106 0.51 6.48 -9.02
CA THR A 106 1.83 7.04 -8.71
C THR A 106 2.14 6.84 -7.24
N LYS A 107 3.30 6.24 -6.97
CA LYS A 107 3.83 6.05 -5.62
C LYS A 107 5.26 6.54 -5.57
N THR A 108 5.65 7.11 -4.45
CA THR A 108 7.04 7.46 -4.17
C THR A 108 7.78 6.20 -3.74
N LEU A 109 8.89 5.89 -4.42
CA LEU A 109 9.85 4.91 -3.93
C LEU A 109 10.47 5.46 -2.64
N LEU A 110 10.33 4.72 -1.55
CA LEU A 110 10.96 5.05 -0.29
C LEU A 110 12.43 4.64 -0.37
N SER A 111 13.31 5.56 -0.02
CA SER A 111 14.74 5.27 0.08
C SER A 111 14.98 4.13 1.07
N GLU A 112 15.81 3.16 0.71
CA GLU A 112 16.16 2.04 1.61
C GLU A 112 16.80 2.57 2.92
N TYR A 113 17.63 3.62 2.81
CA TYR A 113 18.36 4.25 3.91
C TYR A 113 18.08 5.75 4.05
N GLY A 114 18.19 6.28 5.27
CA GLY A 114 18.20 7.73 5.55
C GLY A 114 17.05 8.24 6.45
N PRO A 115 17.20 9.45 7.03
CA PRO A 115 16.27 9.99 8.02
C PRO A 115 14.91 10.38 7.44
N ARG A 116 14.83 10.61 6.12
CA ARG A 116 13.59 10.94 5.41
C ARG A 116 12.88 9.73 4.79
N ARG A 117 13.42 8.52 4.94
CA ARG A 117 12.85 7.28 4.37
C ARG A 117 11.37 7.08 4.74
N HIS A 118 10.96 7.75 5.81
CA HIS A 118 9.66 7.61 6.43
C HIS A 118 8.88 8.93 6.56
N SER A 119 9.32 10.04 5.96
CA SER A 119 8.55 11.30 5.97
C SER A 119 7.45 11.29 4.88
N PRO A 120 6.23 11.79 5.14
CA PRO A 120 5.20 12.01 4.12
C PRO A 120 5.49 13.24 3.26
N ASP A 121 6.38 14.14 3.70
CA ASP A 121 6.77 15.31 2.91
C ASP A 121 7.47 14.86 1.62
N GLY A 122 6.93 15.29 0.48
CA GLY A 122 7.40 14.88 -0.84
C GLY A 122 6.89 13.52 -1.32
N ARG A 123 5.95 12.88 -0.61
CA ARG A 123 5.27 11.69 -1.12
C ARG A 123 4.16 12.05 -2.10
N SER A 124 4.00 11.18 -3.09
CA SER A 124 2.77 11.11 -3.87
C SER A 124 1.57 10.85 -2.98
N THR A 125 0.45 11.42 -3.36
CA THR A 125 -0.85 11.17 -2.75
C THR A 125 -1.70 10.31 -3.69
N ALA A 126 -2.47 9.43 -3.09
CA ALA A 126 -3.50 8.66 -3.76
C ALA A 126 -4.87 9.10 -3.25
N THR A 127 -5.90 8.88 -4.05
CA THR A 127 -7.30 9.03 -3.64
C THR A 127 -8.05 7.74 -3.96
N VAL A 128 -9.14 7.51 -3.23
CA VAL A 128 -10.04 6.37 -3.44
C VAL A 128 -11.35 6.88 -4.01
N ARG A 129 -11.87 6.15 -4.99
CA ARG A 129 -13.24 6.33 -5.47
C ARG A 129 -13.94 5.00 -5.58
N VAL A 130 -15.26 5.02 -5.61
CA VAL A 130 -16.07 3.86 -5.94
C VAL A 130 -16.64 4.04 -7.34
N ALA A 131 -16.34 3.12 -8.25
CA ALA A 131 -16.93 3.10 -9.58
C ALA A 131 -17.46 1.70 -9.89
N GLY A 132 -18.70 1.64 -10.40
CA GLY A 132 -19.37 0.35 -10.66
C GLY A 132 -19.50 -0.51 -9.39
N GLY A 133 -19.60 0.11 -8.21
CA GLY A 133 -19.68 -0.57 -6.92
C GLY A 133 -18.35 -1.12 -6.39
N LEU A 134 -17.23 -0.86 -7.06
CA LEU A 134 -15.90 -1.31 -6.63
C LEU A 134 -15.02 -0.12 -6.28
N ALA A 135 -14.33 -0.19 -5.14
CA ALA A 135 -13.32 0.77 -4.75
C ALA A 135 -12.08 0.64 -5.65
N GLU A 136 -11.50 1.76 -6.04
CA GLU A 136 -10.30 1.83 -6.86
C GLU A 136 -9.42 3.03 -6.51
N PHE A 137 -8.12 2.90 -6.79
CA PHE A 137 -7.12 3.91 -6.48
C PHE A 137 -6.82 4.80 -7.68
N ARG A 138 -6.47 6.06 -7.40
CA ARG A 138 -5.98 7.02 -8.39
C ARG A 138 -4.86 7.87 -7.80
N SER A 139 -3.93 8.32 -8.63
CA SER A 139 -3.05 9.43 -8.28
C SER A 139 -3.90 10.68 -8.01
N ALA A 140 -3.61 11.40 -6.93
CA ALA A 140 -4.21 12.71 -6.75
C ALA A 140 -3.64 13.68 -7.80
N ALA A 141 -4.45 14.64 -8.25
CA ALA A 141 -3.92 15.79 -8.98
C ALA A 141 -3.07 16.63 -8.01
N LEU A 142 -1.88 17.03 -8.45
CA LEU A 142 -1.01 17.96 -7.74
C LEU A 142 -1.64 19.36 -7.69
#